data_AF-A0A959VN00-F1
#
_entry.id   AF-A0A959VN00-F1
#
_cell.length_a   1.000
_cell.length_b   1.000
_cell.length_c   1.000
_cell.angle_alpha   90.00
_cell.angle_beta   90.00
_cell.angle_gamma   90.00
#
_symmetry.space_group_name_H-M   'P 1'
#
loop_
_entity.id
_entity.type
_entity.pdbx_description
1 polymer ?
#
loop_
_entity_poly.entity_id
_entity_poly.type
_entity_poly.pdbx_seq_one_letter_code
_entity_poly.pdbx_strand_id
1 'polypeptide(L)'
;AIGNHTFTHPTMPAKSDQRIREELDACREAVEAAGVTFSTVAGRMLMRPPYGRRRPGTLRVLKEKGYIGITWSITGYDWRPHTTADAITRRCLKAGEGDIILLHDGFDQHPAYDRQRSVETTRNLLEHYRPQGYDFVTVPDLVAAAGTESRYVA
;
A
#
# COMPACT_ATOMS: atom_id res chain seq x y z
N ALA A 1 -8.34 -4.07 -5.27
CA ALA A 1 -8.20 -2.60 -5.29
C ALA A 1 -6.82 -2.20 -5.80
N ILE A 2 -6.70 -1.09 -6.52
CA ILE A 2 -5.44 -0.59 -7.12
C ILE A 2 -5.24 0.86 -6.69
N GLY A 3 -4.02 1.21 -6.29
CA GLY A 3 -3.64 2.55 -5.83
C GLY A 3 -2.32 3.01 -6.44
N ASN A 4 -2.09 4.31 -6.44
CA ASN A 4 -0.87 4.91 -6.98
C ASN A 4 0.30 4.76 -5.98
N HIS A 5 1.47 4.32 -6.46
CA HIS A 5 2.67 4.19 -5.63
C HIS A 5 3.87 4.95 -6.22
N THR A 6 3.61 6.06 -6.93
CA THR A 6 4.56 6.84 -7.75
C THR A 6 5.09 6.04 -8.95
N PHE A 7 5.80 6.71 -9.86
CA PHE A 7 6.31 6.09 -11.08
C PHE A 7 7.69 5.44 -10.87
N THR A 8 8.57 6.12 -10.14
CA THR A 8 9.97 5.68 -9.93
C THR A 8 10.33 5.36 -8.48
N HIS A 9 9.34 5.28 -7.59
CA HIS A 9 9.52 4.98 -6.17
C HIS A 9 10.48 5.93 -5.40
N PRO A 10 10.46 7.27 -5.61
CA PRO A 10 11.35 8.18 -4.89
C PRO A 10 10.89 8.42 -3.45
N THR A 11 11.83 8.79 -2.57
CA THR A 11 11.50 9.37 -1.26
C THR A 11 10.83 10.74 -1.44
N MET A 12 9.50 10.78 -1.43
CA MET A 12 8.73 11.99 -1.75
C MET A 12 9.11 13.23 -0.91
N PRO A 13 9.36 13.14 0.42
CA PRO A 13 9.76 14.31 1.20
C PRO A 13 11.11 14.93 0.81
N ALA A 14 11.90 14.27 -0.04
CA ALA A 14 13.15 14.80 -0.59
C ALA A 14 12.97 15.43 -1.99
N LYS A 15 11.75 15.46 -2.54
CA LYS A 15 11.47 15.98 -3.89
C LYS A 15 10.68 17.28 -3.84
N SER A 16 10.78 18.09 -4.89
CA SER A 16 9.94 19.29 -5.05
C SER A 16 8.48 18.91 -5.24
N ASP A 17 7.55 19.83 -4.94
CA ASP A 17 6.12 19.59 -5.16
C ASP A 17 5.82 19.33 -6.64
N GLN A 18 6.53 20.00 -7.56
CA GLN A 18 6.44 19.76 -9.00
C GLN A 18 6.84 18.33 -9.36
N ARG A 19 7.99 17.84 -8.85
CA ARG A 19 8.42 16.47 -9.09
C ARG A 19 7.43 15.45 -8.53
N ILE A 20 6.81 15.72 -7.38
CA ILE A 20 5.78 14.84 -6.84
C ILE A 20 4.57 14.76 -7.79
N ARG A 21 4.15 15.87 -8.40
CA ARG A 21 3.04 15.85 -9.38
C ARG A 21 3.38 15.00 -10.59
N GLU A 22 4.58 15.17 -11.15
CA GLU A 22 5.07 14.37 -12.28
C GLU A 22 5.08 12.87 -11.99
N GLU A 23 5.53 12.47 -10.80
CA GLU A 23 5.53 11.06 -10.37
C GLU A 23 4.12 10.46 -10.27
N LEU A 24 3.15 11.26 -9.81
CA LEU A 24 1.76 10.82 -9.67
C LEU A 24 1.10 10.71 -11.04
N ASP A 25 1.34 11.68 -11.93
CA ASP A 25 0.75 11.73 -13.27
C ASP A 25 1.32 10.62 -14.15
N ALA A 26 2.64 10.45 -14.21
CA ALA A 26 3.26 9.40 -15.00
C ALA A 26 2.79 7.99 -14.58
N CYS A 27 2.65 7.75 -13.28
CA CYS A 27 2.08 6.49 -12.78
C CYS A 27 0.62 6.33 -13.20
N ARG A 28 -0.18 7.39 -13.08
CA ARG A 28 -1.59 7.36 -13.45
C ARG A 28 -1.78 7.07 -14.94
N GLU A 29 -1.08 7.81 -15.79
CA GLU A 29 -1.12 7.67 -17.24
C GLU A 29 -0.73 6.26 -17.66
N ALA A 30 0.36 5.70 -17.11
CA ALA A 30 0.79 4.34 -17.44
C ALA A 30 -0.24 3.26 -17.06
N VAL A 31 -0.86 3.39 -15.87
CA VAL A 31 -1.86 2.43 -15.38
C VAL A 31 -3.17 2.56 -16.16
N GLU A 32 -3.64 3.78 -16.44
CA GLU A 32 -4.85 4.02 -17.23
C GLU A 32 -4.66 3.59 -18.69
N ALA A 33 -3.48 3.80 -19.28
CA ALA A 33 -3.13 3.31 -20.62
C ALA A 33 -3.13 1.78 -20.71
N ALA A 34 -2.87 1.09 -19.59
CA ALA A 34 -3.01 -0.36 -19.48
C ALA A 34 -4.46 -0.83 -19.27
N GLY A 35 -5.45 0.08 -19.31
CA GLY A 35 -6.87 -0.23 -19.14
C GLY A 35 -7.31 -0.44 -17.69
N VAL A 36 -6.51 0.00 -16.72
CA VAL A 36 -6.76 -0.22 -15.29
C VAL A 36 -7.31 1.04 -14.64
N THR A 37 -8.40 0.89 -13.89
CA THR A 37 -9.00 1.97 -13.09
C THR A 37 -8.48 1.95 -11.66
N PHE A 38 -8.07 3.11 -11.15
CA PHE A 38 -7.69 3.26 -9.73
C PHE A 38 -8.90 3.12 -8.82
N SER A 39 -8.71 2.42 -7.70
CA SER A 39 -9.71 2.35 -6.64
C SER A 39 -9.83 3.68 -5.91
N THR A 40 -11.03 3.99 -5.45
CA THR A 40 -11.35 5.25 -4.78
C THR A 40 -12.00 5.00 -3.42
N VAL A 41 -11.86 5.97 -2.53
CA VAL A 41 -12.64 6.07 -1.29
C VAL A 41 -12.95 7.53 -1.02
N ALA A 42 -14.19 7.82 -0.61
CA ALA A 42 -14.69 9.19 -0.40
C ALA A 42 -14.38 10.12 -1.61
N GLY A 43 -14.54 9.60 -2.84
CA GLY A 43 -14.29 10.34 -4.07
C GLY A 43 -12.81 10.63 -4.39
N ARG A 44 -11.85 10.03 -3.66
CA ARG A 44 -10.41 10.23 -3.87
C ARG A 44 -9.73 8.91 -4.23
N MET A 45 -8.80 8.95 -5.18
CA MET A 45 -8.01 7.78 -5.59
C MET A 45 -7.05 7.35 -4.47
N LEU A 46 -6.83 6.05 -4.31
CA LEU A 46 -5.87 5.54 -3.34
C LEU A 46 -4.44 5.87 -3.76
N MET A 47 -3.62 6.24 -2.79
CA MET A 47 -2.18 6.43 -2.96
C MET A 47 -1.44 5.97 -1.71
N ARG A 48 -0.29 5.32 -1.89
CA ARG A 48 0.63 5.01 -0.79
C ARG A 48 1.97 5.71 -1.04
N PRO A 49 2.50 6.54 -0.13
CA PRO A 49 3.83 7.11 -0.30
C PRO A 49 4.92 6.03 -0.21
N PRO A 50 5.92 6.00 -1.11
CA PRO A 50 7.12 5.19 -0.95
C PRO A 50 7.71 5.33 0.46
N TYR A 51 8.07 4.20 1.06
CA TYR A 51 8.61 4.10 2.42
C TYR A 51 7.67 4.64 3.53
N GLY A 52 6.40 4.92 3.22
CA GLY A 52 5.47 5.59 4.13
C GLY A 52 5.85 7.04 4.44
N ARG A 53 6.89 7.59 3.79
CA ARG A 53 7.47 8.89 4.12
C ARG A 53 6.65 10.01 3.49
N ARG A 54 6.30 11.00 4.33
CA ARG A 54 5.46 12.13 3.95
C ARG A 54 5.85 13.39 4.71
N ARG A 55 5.61 14.55 4.10
CA ARG A 55 5.69 15.88 4.72
C ARG A 55 4.41 16.67 4.39
N PRO A 56 4.08 17.78 5.08
CA PRO A 56 2.89 18.57 4.79
C PRO A 56 2.74 18.96 3.30
N GLY A 57 3.84 19.31 2.62
CA GLY A 57 3.82 19.58 1.17
C GLY A 57 3.39 18.37 0.33
N THR A 58 3.84 17.16 0.66
CA THR A 58 3.37 15.93 0.01
C THR A 58 1.87 15.76 0.19
N LEU A 59 1.35 15.96 1.40
CA LEU A 59 -0.06 15.79 1.71
C LEU A 59 -0.95 16.80 0.96
N ARG A 60 -0.47 18.03 0.84
CA ARG A 60 -1.12 19.07 0.02
C ARG A 60 -1.20 18.65 -1.44
N VAL A 61 -0.09 18.22 -2.05
CA VAL A 61 -0.07 17.77 -3.45
C VAL A 61 -1.01 16.59 -3.67
N LEU A 62 -1.05 15.62 -2.76
CA LEU A 62 -1.99 14.50 -2.85
C LEU A 62 -3.44 14.98 -2.83
N LYS A 63 -3.79 15.93 -1.96
CA LYS A 63 -5.13 16.52 -1.92
C LYS A 63 -5.49 17.25 -3.21
N GLU A 64 -4.59 18.10 -3.73
CA GLU A 64 -4.77 18.82 -4.99
C GLU A 64 -4.99 17.87 -6.17
N LYS A 65 -4.28 16.74 -6.17
CA LYS A 65 -4.36 15.71 -7.21
C LYS A 65 -5.52 14.71 -7.03
N GLY A 66 -6.37 14.88 -6.01
CA GLY A 66 -7.51 14.00 -5.76
C GLY A 66 -7.14 12.63 -5.18
N TYR A 67 -5.98 12.49 -4.54
CA TYR A 67 -5.55 11.26 -3.87
C TYR A 67 -5.78 11.30 -2.37
N ILE A 68 -6.07 10.15 -1.77
CA ILE A 68 -6.00 9.90 -0.32
C ILE A 68 -4.82 8.99 0.00
N GLY A 69 -4.04 9.37 1.01
CA GLY A 69 -2.88 8.60 1.44
C GLY A 69 -3.27 7.46 2.37
N ILE A 70 -2.82 6.24 2.08
CA ILE A 70 -3.03 5.04 2.89
C ILE A 70 -1.68 4.49 3.34
N THR A 71 -1.55 4.21 4.63
CA THR A 71 -0.36 3.55 5.19
C THR A 71 -0.67 2.11 5.60
N TRP A 72 -0.05 1.63 6.67
CA TRP A 72 -0.22 0.29 7.20
C TRP A 72 0.09 0.32 8.70
N SER A 73 -0.51 -0.61 9.44
CA SER A 73 -0.28 -0.80 10.87
C SER A 73 0.70 -1.94 11.14
N ILE A 74 0.73 -2.96 10.29
CA ILE A 74 1.57 -4.16 10.45
C ILE A 74 2.56 -4.28 9.29
N THR A 75 3.83 -4.54 9.60
CA THR A 75 4.91 -4.65 8.61
C THR A 75 5.49 -6.06 8.59
N GLY A 76 5.42 -6.75 7.45
CA GLY A 76 6.00 -8.09 7.30
C GLY A 76 7.54 -8.10 7.20
N TYR A 77 8.14 -6.99 6.75
CA TYR A 77 9.56 -6.91 6.39
C TYR A 77 9.99 -7.98 5.39
N ASP A 78 9.09 -8.33 4.49
CA ASP A 78 9.28 -9.36 3.47
C ASP A 78 10.34 -8.97 2.44
N TRP A 79 10.75 -7.71 2.38
CA TRP A 79 11.87 -7.25 1.54
C TRP A 79 13.26 -7.52 2.14
N ARG A 80 13.35 -7.88 3.43
CA ARG A 80 14.66 -8.05 4.09
C ARG A 80 15.37 -9.33 3.62
N PRO A 81 16.70 -9.26 3.37
CA PRO A 81 17.47 -10.45 3.03
C PRO A 81 17.40 -11.47 4.17
N HIS A 82 17.52 -12.76 3.82
CA HIS A 82 17.52 -13.89 4.75
C HIS A 82 16.26 -14.05 5.61
N THR A 83 15.17 -13.35 5.29
CA THR A 83 13.89 -13.52 5.99
C THR A 83 13.10 -14.67 5.36
N THR A 84 12.58 -15.58 6.19
CA THR A 84 11.74 -16.71 5.77
C THR A 84 10.24 -16.36 5.80
N ALA A 85 9.41 -17.10 5.06
CA ALA A 85 7.96 -16.96 5.11
C ALA A 85 7.40 -17.09 6.53
N ASP A 86 7.90 -18.03 7.33
CA ASP A 86 7.48 -18.19 8.73
C ASP A 86 7.83 -16.98 9.59
N ALA A 87 9.00 -16.38 9.38
CA ALA A 87 9.40 -15.19 10.13
C ALA A 87 8.53 -13.98 9.77
N ILE A 88 8.13 -13.84 8.51
CA ILE A 88 7.19 -12.80 8.06
C ILE A 88 5.81 -13.07 8.66
N THR A 89 5.32 -14.31 8.53
CA THR A 89 4.03 -14.76 9.08
C THR A 89 3.94 -14.43 10.56
N ARG A 90 4.92 -14.83 11.38
CA ARG A 90 4.93 -14.53 12.83
C ARG A 90 4.85 -13.04 13.16
N ARG A 91 5.37 -12.16 12.32
CA ARG A 91 5.23 -10.70 12.51
C ARG A 91 3.82 -10.23 12.16
N CYS A 92 3.25 -10.77 11.09
CA CYS A 92 1.91 -10.47 10.60
C CYS A 92 0.79 -11.07 11.47
N LEU A 93 1.07 -12.11 12.26
CA LEU A 93 0.14 -12.69 13.24
C LEU A 93 -0.17 -11.78 14.45
N LYS A 94 0.39 -10.58 14.48
CA LYS A 94 0.06 -9.54 15.45
C LYS A 94 -1.12 -8.66 14.99
N ALA A 95 -1.60 -8.84 13.76
CA ALA A 95 -2.69 -8.08 13.21
C ALA A 95 -4.02 -8.43 13.91
N GLY A 96 -4.85 -7.41 14.16
CA GLY A 96 -6.22 -7.56 14.63
C GLY A 96 -7.23 -7.03 13.62
N GLU A 97 -8.47 -6.87 14.08
CA GLU A 97 -9.53 -6.22 13.30
C GLU A 97 -9.12 -4.79 12.93
N GLY A 98 -9.32 -4.41 11.67
CA GLY A 98 -8.98 -3.08 11.19
C GLY A 98 -7.55 -2.93 10.65
N ASP A 99 -6.66 -3.88 10.91
CA ASP A 99 -5.24 -3.74 10.55
C ASP A 99 -4.96 -3.89 9.06
N ILE A 100 -4.02 -3.07 8.57
CA ILE A 100 -3.49 -3.17 7.21
C ILE A 100 -2.09 -3.78 7.29
N ILE A 101 -1.92 -4.95 6.67
CA ILE A 101 -0.64 -5.64 6.57
C ILE A 101 0.12 -5.19 5.31
N LEU A 102 1.39 -4.79 5.47
CA LEU A 102 2.29 -4.48 4.36
C LEU A 102 3.12 -5.72 3.96
N LEU A 103 2.93 -6.13 2.69
CA LEU A 103 3.76 -7.05 1.92
C LEU A 103 4.07 -6.44 0.55
N HIS A 104 5.00 -7.04 -0.19
CA HIS A 104 5.48 -6.57 -1.48
C HIS A 104 5.41 -7.68 -2.54
N ASP A 105 5.11 -7.28 -3.76
CA ASP A 105 5.14 -8.12 -4.96
C ASP A 105 6.36 -7.77 -5.86
N GLY A 106 7.50 -7.53 -5.21
CA GLY A 106 8.74 -7.14 -5.87
C GLY A 106 9.66 -6.34 -4.97
N PHE A 107 10.85 -6.05 -5.48
CA PHE A 107 11.81 -5.20 -4.80
C PHE A 107 12.38 -4.20 -5.79
N ASP A 108 11.98 -2.94 -5.61
CA ASP A 108 12.44 -1.82 -6.44
C ASP A 108 12.28 -2.13 -7.94
N GLN A 109 13.24 -1.73 -8.77
CA GLN A 109 13.25 -1.98 -10.21
C GLN A 109 13.81 -3.36 -10.59
N HIS A 110 13.87 -4.33 -9.67
CA HIS A 110 14.42 -5.66 -9.96
C HIS A 110 13.31 -6.66 -10.36
N PRO A 111 13.03 -6.86 -11.67
CA PRO A 111 11.87 -7.65 -12.11
C PRO A 111 11.96 -9.12 -11.68
N ALA A 112 13.19 -9.67 -11.62
CA ALA A 112 13.46 -11.06 -11.26
C ALA A 112 13.51 -11.33 -9.75
N TYR A 113 12.96 -10.45 -8.92
CA TYR A 113 12.92 -10.67 -7.48
C TYR A 113 12.06 -11.89 -7.12
N ASP A 114 12.62 -12.78 -6.28
CA ASP A 114 11.88 -13.92 -5.76
C ASP A 114 10.83 -13.47 -4.74
N ARG A 115 9.57 -13.81 -5.02
CA ARG A 115 8.37 -13.44 -4.28
C ARG A 115 7.79 -14.60 -3.48
N GLN A 116 8.37 -15.81 -3.55
CA GLN A 116 7.79 -17.02 -2.97
C GLN A 116 7.46 -16.84 -1.49
N ARG A 117 8.36 -16.22 -0.71
CA ARG A 117 8.12 -15.98 0.71
C ARG A 117 6.92 -15.08 1.00
N SER A 118 6.61 -14.11 0.15
CA SER A 118 5.43 -13.24 0.32
C SER A 118 4.15 -13.96 -0.10
N VAL A 119 4.22 -14.81 -1.13
CA VAL A 119 3.11 -15.69 -1.55
C VAL A 119 2.77 -16.71 -0.46
N GLU A 120 3.78 -17.39 0.09
CA GLU A 120 3.62 -18.35 1.20
C GLU A 120 3.09 -17.67 2.47
N THR A 121 3.63 -16.50 2.82
CA THR A 121 3.10 -15.69 3.95
C THR A 121 1.62 -15.39 3.75
N THR A 122 1.21 -14.97 2.55
CA THR A 122 -0.20 -14.65 2.25
C THR A 122 -1.09 -15.89 2.47
N ARG A 123 -0.65 -17.07 2.02
CA ARG A 123 -1.37 -18.34 2.27
C ARG A 123 -1.50 -18.61 3.76
N ASN A 124 -0.39 -18.55 4.51
CA ASN A 124 -0.37 -18.83 5.94
C ASN A 124 -1.30 -17.89 6.72
N LEU A 125 -1.36 -16.61 6.34
CA LEU A 125 -2.26 -15.63 6.97
C LEU A 125 -3.72 -15.95 6.70
N LEU A 126 -4.08 -16.31 5.47
CA LEU A 126 -5.44 -16.71 5.13
C LEU A 126 -5.87 -17.96 5.90
N GLU A 127 -5.01 -18.97 5.98
CA GLU A 127 -5.26 -20.22 6.71
C GLU A 127 -5.37 -20.00 8.22
N HIS A 128 -4.60 -19.05 8.77
CA HIS A 128 -4.68 -18.72 10.18
C HIS A 128 -5.96 -17.95 10.55
N TYR A 129 -6.28 -16.88 9.81
CA TYR A 129 -7.31 -15.93 10.23
C TYR A 129 -8.73 -16.30 9.76
N ARG A 130 -8.90 -16.96 8.61
CA ARG A 130 -10.26 -17.32 8.11
C ARG A 130 -11.05 -18.21 9.07
N PRO A 131 -10.49 -19.27 9.69
CA PRO A 131 -11.22 -20.10 10.65
C PRO A 131 -11.62 -19.34 11.93
N GLN A 132 -11.00 -18.20 12.20
CA GLN A 132 -11.30 -17.33 13.34
C GLN A 132 -12.39 -16.29 13.03
N GLY A 133 -12.95 -16.30 11.82
CA GLY A 133 -14.03 -15.40 11.40
C GLY A 133 -13.57 -14.07 10.81
N TYR A 134 -12.28 -13.92 10.46
CA TYR A 134 -11.79 -12.72 9.78
C TYR A 134 -12.06 -12.78 8.28
N ASP A 135 -12.50 -11.64 7.73
CA ASP A 135 -12.56 -11.39 6.30
C ASP A 135 -11.39 -10.52 5.84
N PHE A 136 -10.76 -10.91 4.73
CA PHE A 136 -9.75 -10.10 4.06
C PHE A 136 -10.44 -9.24 3.00
N VAL A 137 -10.58 -7.95 3.31
CA VAL A 137 -11.28 -6.99 2.46
C VAL A 137 -10.32 -6.08 1.72
N THR A 138 -10.83 -5.31 0.76
CA THR A 138 -10.02 -4.29 0.10
C THR A 138 -9.89 -3.04 0.99
N VAL A 139 -8.85 -2.22 0.77
CA VAL A 139 -8.70 -0.95 1.49
C VAL A 139 -9.94 -0.05 1.38
N PRO A 140 -10.58 0.15 0.21
CA PRO A 140 -11.83 0.89 0.12
C PRO A 140 -12.93 0.38 1.06
N ASP A 141 -13.13 -0.94 1.12
CA ASP A 141 -14.15 -1.56 1.98
C ASP A 141 -13.83 -1.35 3.46
N LEU A 142 -12.56 -1.53 3.84
CA LEU A 142 -12.08 -1.30 5.21
C LEU A 142 -12.35 0.14 5.66
N VAL A 143 -12.03 1.12 4.82
CA VAL A 143 -12.25 2.54 5.13
C VAL A 143 -13.75 2.87 5.18
N ALA A 144 -14.56 2.27 4.30
CA ALA A 144 -16.02 2.44 4.32
C ALA A 144 -16.64 1.89 5.61
N ALA A 145 -16.15 0.75 6.11
CA ALA A 145 -16.62 0.14 7.35
C ALA A 145 -16.23 0.94 8.61
N ALA A 146 -15.07 1.60 8.61
CA ALA A 146 -14.55 2.32 9.77
C ALA A 146 -15.24 3.67 10.07
N GLY A 147 -16.07 4.21 9.16
CA GLY A 147 -16.66 5.54 9.29
C GLY A 147 -15.66 6.66 8.99
N THR A 148 -15.95 7.49 7.99
CA THR A 148 -15.01 8.49 7.46
C THR A 148 -14.93 9.77 8.30
N GLU A 149 -14.00 9.83 9.25
CA GLU A 149 -13.53 11.13 9.81
C GLU A 149 -12.03 11.40 9.66
N SER A 150 -11.21 10.39 9.35
CA SER A 150 -9.76 10.57 9.31
C SER A 150 -9.24 11.01 7.93
N ARG A 151 -8.31 11.97 7.93
CA ARG A 151 -7.55 12.41 6.74
C ARG A 151 -6.57 11.34 6.22
N TYR A 152 -6.36 10.26 6.99
CA TYR A 152 -5.48 9.12 6.72
C TYR A 152 -6.04 7.84 7.32
N VAL A 153 -5.93 6.72 6.60
CA VAL A 153 -6.19 5.39 7.17
C VAL A 153 -4.86 4.65 7.28
N ALA A 154 -4.55 4.19 8.49
CA ALA A 154 -3.34 3.48 8.84
C ALA A 154 -3.73 2.11 9.38
#